data_AF-A0AAU2DPC9-F1
#
_entry.id   AF-A0AAU2DPC9-F1
#
_cell.length_a   1.000
_cell.length_b   1.000
_cell.length_c   1.000
_cell.angle_alpha   90.00
_cell.angle_beta   90.00
_cell.angle_gamma   90.00
#
_symmetry.space_group_name_H-M   'P 1'
#
loop_
_entity.id
_entity.type
_entity.pdbx_description
1 polymer ?
#
loop_
_entity_poly.entity_id
_entity_poly.type
_entity_poly.pdbx_seq_one_letter_code
_entity_poly.pdbx_strand_id
1 'polypeptide(L)'
;MVRARPEAFPAVVALVAVLVSACGAAAPQTSREELLQEYIDSTHVKNDWLGGQGGTSADRIANFASRGTPADLLGQLLSARPCDADADCPPSGASRQAVRDFAGPAGSVFERSVLVKRHNGALELITLYVARTSGKVAALVDSRGRTYPAGLDDFRHHNDLLLPDDVILVPADITSVPGEGKVVAVSGHTAMNWQPWLIGTTVAVLVLGAAIGARAARRRTAEVRP
;
A
#
# COMPACT_ATOMS: atom_id res chain seq x y z
N MET A 1 -45.33 44.29 -15.76
CA MET A 1 -45.10 43.03 -15.03
C MET A 1 -44.33 42.09 -15.94
N VAL A 2 -43.03 41.88 -15.69
CA VAL A 2 -42.20 40.90 -16.42
C VAL A 2 -41.59 39.98 -15.37
N ARG A 3 -42.00 38.71 -15.38
CA ARG A 3 -41.51 37.65 -14.49
C ARG A 3 -40.23 37.07 -15.11
N ALA A 4 -39.08 37.27 -14.48
CA ALA A 4 -37.86 36.55 -14.81
C ALA A 4 -37.90 35.14 -14.19
N ARG A 5 -37.77 34.09 -15.02
CA ARG A 5 -37.62 32.70 -14.56
C ARG A 5 -36.15 32.41 -14.25
N PRO A 6 -35.79 31.82 -13.10
CA PRO A 6 -34.44 31.34 -12.82
C PRO A 6 -34.36 29.85 -13.12
N GLU A 7 -34.08 29.48 -14.37
CA GLU A 7 -33.79 28.08 -14.73
C GLU A 7 -32.34 27.97 -15.22
N ALA A 8 -31.39 28.00 -14.29
CA ALA A 8 -29.98 27.72 -14.59
C ALA A 8 -29.22 27.06 -13.42
N PHE A 9 -29.92 26.56 -12.39
CA PHE A 9 -29.28 25.94 -11.23
C PHE A 9 -29.13 24.40 -11.23
N PRO A 10 -29.92 23.58 -11.98
CA PRO A 10 -29.81 22.12 -11.81
C PRO A 10 -28.64 21.49 -12.59
N ALA A 11 -28.10 22.14 -13.62
CA ALA A 11 -27.06 21.55 -14.47
C ALA A 11 -25.67 21.49 -13.81
N VAL A 12 -25.35 22.43 -12.90
CA VAL A 12 -24.03 22.52 -12.26
C VAL A 12 -23.84 21.46 -11.16
N VAL A 13 -24.91 21.07 -10.47
CA VAL A 13 -24.86 20.07 -9.39
C VAL A 13 -24.64 18.66 -9.93
N ALA A 14 -25.20 18.33 -11.10
CA ALA A 14 -25.06 17.01 -11.70
C ALA A 14 -23.63 16.71 -12.19
N LEU A 15 -22.89 17.71 -12.67
CA LEU A 15 -21.53 17.51 -13.18
C LEU A 15 -20.51 17.23 -12.05
N VAL A 16 -20.71 17.83 -10.87
CA VAL A 16 -19.86 17.60 -9.69
C VAL A 16 -20.06 16.18 -9.14
N ALA A 17 -21.29 15.67 -9.16
CA ALA A 17 -21.59 14.32 -8.66
C ALA A 17 -20.95 13.21 -9.52
N VAL A 18 -20.83 13.40 -10.84
CA VAL A 18 -20.22 12.43 -11.76
C VAL A 18 -18.69 12.42 -11.68
N LEU A 19 -18.05 13.54 -11.32
CA LEU A 19 -16.59 13.61 -11.17
C LEU A 19 -16.08 13.00 -9.85
N VAL A 20 -16.93 12.88 -8.82
CA VAL A 20 -16.54 12.33 -7.51
C VAL A 20 -16.61 10.80 -7.47
N SER A 21 -17.39 10.14 -8.32
CA SER A 21 -17.58 8.68 -8.28
C SER A 21 -16.50 7.86 -9.02
N ALA A 22 -15.57 8.51 -9.74
CA ALA A 22 -14.60 7.82 -10.60
C ALA A 22 -13.19 7.66 -10.02
N CYS A 23 -12.93 8.04 -8.76
CA CYS A 23 -11.54 8.14 -8.26
C CYS A 23 -11.31 7.48 -6.89
N GLY A 24 -11.83 6.27 -6.69
CA GLY A 24 -11.31 5.36 -5.67
C GLY A 24 -10.23 4.47 -6.28
N ALA A 25 -9.05 4.38 -5.65
CA ALA A 25 -8.00 3.47 -6.07
C ALA A 25 -8.60 2.06 -6.25
N ALA A 26 -8.54 1.53 -7.47
CA ALA A 26 -9.10 0.23 -7.77
C ALA A 26 -8.45 -0.80 -6.83
N ALA A 27 -9.27 -1.67 -6.24
CA ALA A 27 -8.76 -2.81 -5.50
C ALA A 27 -7.77 -3.59 -6.39
N PRO A 28 -6.68 -4.14 -5.82
CA PRO A 28 -5.72 -4.92 -6.61
C PRO A 28 -6.47 -6.02 -7.37
N GLN A 29 -6.15 -6.15 -8.66
CA GLN A 29 -6.85 -7.10 -9.53
C GLN A 29 -6.51 -8.56 -9.20
N THR A 30 -5.32 -8.79 -8.64
CA THR A 30 -4.86 -10.13 -8.26
C THR A 30 -5.34 -10.47 -6.85
N SER A 31 -6.05 -11.59 -6.74
CA SER A 31 -6.51 -12.11 -5.45
C SER A 31 -5.37 -12.74 -4.64
N ARG A 32 -5.60 -13.00 -3.35
CA ARG A 32 -4.63 -13.70 -2.49
C ARG A 32 -4.29 -15.08 -3.05
N GLU A 33 -5.30 -15.84 -3.42
CA GLU A 33 -5.19 -17.21 -3.88
C GLU A 33 -4.44 -17.27 -5.22
N GLU A 34 -4.76 -16.34 -6.13
CA GLU A 34 -4.07 -16.18 -7.41
C GLU A 34 -2.59 -15.83 -7.22
N LEU A 35 -2.27 -14.87 -6.35
CA LEU A 35 -0.89 -14.48 -6.09
C LEU A 35 -0.07 -15.60 -5.46
N LEU A 36 -0.66 -16.35 -4.51
CA LEU A 36 0.01 -17.51 -3.93
C LEU A 36 0.23 -18.63 -4.97
N GLN A 37 -0.78 -18.89 -5.81
CA GLN A 37 -0.68 -19.89 -6.86
C GLN A 37 0.41 -19.52 -7.89
N GLU A 38 0.47 -18.25 -8.31
CA GLU A 38 1.51 -17.75 -9.21
C GLU A 38 2.92 -17.93 -8.61
N TYR A 39 3.07 -17.70 -7.30
CA TYR A 39 4.32 -17.97 -6.58
C TYR A 39 4.67 -19.46 -6.52
N ILE A 40 3.67 -20.34 -6.39
CA ILE A 40 3.88 -21.79 -6.41
C ILE A 40 4.34 -22.26 -7.79
N ASP A 41 3.77 -21.70 -8.85
CA ASP A 41 4.01 -22.14 -10.22
C ASP A 41 5.28 -21.52 -10.84
N SER A 42 5.75 -20.38 -10.31
CA SER A 42 6.88 -19.63 -10.88
C SER A 42 8.25 -20.21 -10.52
N THR A 43 9.07 -20.48 -11.53
CA THR A 43 10.49 -20.87 -11.37
C THR A 43 11.42 -19.67 -11.19
N HIS A 44 10.91 -18.45 -11.32
CA HIS A 44 11.70 -17.22 -11.32
C HIS A 44 11.14 -16.23 -10.30
N VAL A 45 11.42 -16.51 -9.02
CA VAL A 45 11.10 -15.60 -7.92
C VAL A 45 12.41 -15.02 -7.38
N LYS A 46 12.52 -13.69 -7.38
CA LYS A 46 13.71 -13.00 -6.86
C LYS A 46 13.77 -13.13 -5.34
N ASN A 47 14.98 -13.40 -4.82
CA ASN A 47 15.27 -13.65 -3.39
C ASN A 47 14.49 -14.82 -2.79
N ASP A 48 14.14 -15.81 -3.60
CA ASP A 48 13.39 -16.97 -3.15
C ASP A 48 14.26 -17.91 -2.30
N TRP A 49 14.03 -17.89 -1.00
CA TRP A 49 14.70 -18.78 -0.05
C TRP A 49 14.01 -20.14 0.09
N LEU A 50 12.78 -20.27 -0.41
CA LEU A 50 12.01 -21.51 -0.40
C LEU A 50 12.19 -22.31 -1.70
N GLY A 51 12.57 -21.65 -2.80
CA GLY A 51 12.60 -22.21 -4.15
C GLY A 51 13.90 -21.93 -4.89
N GLY A 52 14.91 -22.77 -4.62
CA GLY A 52 16.15 -22.86 -5.40
C GLY A 52 16.46 -24.28 -5.89
N GLN A 53 15.50 -25.22 -5.75
CA GLN A 53 15.69 -26.62 -6.09
C GLN A 53 14.71 -27.02 -7.19
N GLY A 54 15.23 -27.51 -8.31
CA GLY A 54 14.44 -27.90 -9.48
C GLY A 54 14.38 -26.80 -10.54
N GLY A 55 14.66 -27.16 -11.80
CA GLY A 55 14.68 -26.24 -12.93
C GLY A 55 13.31 -26.00 -13.57
N THR A 56 12.27 -26.68 -13.08
CA THR A 56 10.93 -26.67 -13.67
C THR A 56 9.85 -26.34 -12.64
N SER A 57 8.70 -25.87 -13.13
CA SER A 57 7.51 -25.61 -12.30
C SER A 57 7.02 -26.89 -11.60
N ALA A 58 7.08 -28.04 -12.28
CA ALA A 58 6.71 -29.33 -11.70
C ALA A 58 7.61 -29.72 -10.51
N ASP A 59 8.93 -29.50 -10.61
CA ASP A 59 9.85 -29.77 -9.51
C ASP A 59 9.55 -28.87 -8.31
N ARG A 60 9.26 -27.60 -8.56
CA ARG A 60 8.90 -26.62 -7.52
C ARG A 60 7.61 -27.02 -6.80
N ILE A 61 6.57 -27.39 -7.54
CA ILE A 61 5.31 -27.87 -6.97
C ILE A 61 5.55 -29.12 -6.12
N ALA A 62 6.36 -30.07 -6.61
CA ALA A 62 6.72 -31.27 -5.84
C ALA A 62 7.50 -30.92 -4.55
N ASN A 63 8.41 -29.95 -4.63
CA ASN A 63 9.17 -29.45 -3.48
C ASN A 63 8.31 -28.71 -2.45
N PHE A 64 7.25 -28.02 -2.88
CA PHE A 64 6.29 -27.43 -1.95
C PHE A 64 5.35 -28.48 -1.36
N ALA A 65 4.89 -29.44 -2.17
CA ALA A 65 4.07 -30.54 -1.69
C ALA A 65 4.78 -31.41 -0.63
N SER A 66 6.11 -31.51 -0.68
CA SER A 66 6.89 -32.23 0.35
C SER A 66 7.05 -31.48 1.67
N ARG A 67 6.79 -30.16 1.69
CA ARG A 67 6.93 -29.30 2.89
C ARG A 67 5.64 -29.14 3.69
N GLY A 68 4.49 -29.58 3.15
CA GLY A 68 3.21 -29.55 3.84
C GLY A 68 2.07 -29.09 2.95
N THR A 69 1.00 -28.61 3.58
CA THR A 69 -0.17 -28.07 2.90
C THR A 69 0.11 -26.66 2.35
N PRO A 70 -0.71 -26.15 1.41
CA PRO A 70 -0.61 -24.76 0.97
C PRO A 70 -0.73 -23.74 2.11
N ALA A 71 -1.49 -24.08 3.16
CA ALA A 71 -1.59 -23.24 4.36
C ALA A 71 -0.28 -23.23 5.17
N ASP A 72 0.39 -24.38 5.29
CA ASP A 72 1.70 -24.48 5.94
C ASP A 72 2.76 -23.70 5.17
N LEU A 73 2.74 -23.78 3.84
CA LEU A 73 3.63 -23.00 2.96
C LEU A 73 3.41 -21.50 3.17
N LEU A 74 2.15 -21.05 3.17
CA LEU A 74 1.82 -19.65 3.39
C LEU A 74 2.24 -19.17 4.79
N GLY A 75 2.02 -19.99 5.81
CA GLY A 75 2.45 -19.72 7.17
C GLY A 75 3.97 -19.60 7.30
N GLN A 76 4.73 -20.53 6.68
CA GLN A 76 6.18 -20.48 6.64
C GLN A 76 6.68 -19.22 5.90
N LEU A 77 6.10 -18.94 4.73
CA LEU A 77 6.47 -17.81 3.89
C LEU A 77 6.29 -16.46 4.61
N LEU A 78 5.19 -16.28 5.33
CA LEU A 78 4.82 -15.00 5.94
C LEU A 78 5.15 -14.89 7.44
N SER A 79 5.71 -15.95 8.03
CA SER A 79 6.10 -15.95 9.44
C SER A 79 7.16 -14.89 9.76
N ALA A 80 7.09 -14.33 10.97
CA ALA A 80 8.15 -13.52 11.57
C ALA A 80 9.14 -14.47 12.27
N ARG A 81 10.37 -14.53 11.76
CA ARG A 81 11.44 -15.38 12.27
C ARG A 81 12.37 -14.56 13.17
N PRO A 82 12.74 -15.02 14.38
CA PRO A 82 13.63 -14.25 15.24
C PRO A 82 14.99 -14.00 14.58
N CYS A 83 15.52 -12.79 14.75
CA CYS A 83 16.89 -12.41 14.41
C CYS A 83 17.73 -12.39 15.68
N ASP A 84 18.15 -13.54 16.16
CA ASP A 84 19.11 -13.71 17.25
C ASP A 84 20.56 -13.68 16.75
N ALA A 85 21.52 -13.60 17.68
CA ALA A 85 22.94 -13.45 17.36
C ALA A 85 23.50 -14.63 16.55
N ASP A 86 22.85 -15.79 16.65
CA ASP A 86 23.23 -17.03 15.98
C ASP A 86 22.45 -17.27 14.67
N ALA A 87 21.47 -16.41 14.33
CA ALA A 87 20.73 -16.52 13.08
C ALA A 87 21.38 -15.72 11.95
N ASP A 88 21.34 -16.29 10.74
CA ASP A 88 21.80 -15.67 9.49
C ASP A 88 20.83 -14.58 8.94
N CYS A 89 20.16 -13.83 9.81
CA CYS A 89 19.20 -12.80 9.41
C CYS A 89 19.30 -11.43 10.13
N PRO A 90 20.45 -10.97 10.68
CA PRO A 90 20.49 -9.67 11.33
C PRO A 90 20.32 -8.55 10.29
N PRO A 91 19.57 -7.49 10.62
CA PRO A 91 19.52 -6.30 9.77
C PRO A 91 20.93 -5.72 9.57
N SER A 92 21.14 -5.06 8.42
CA SER A 92 22.42 -4.47 8.04
C SER A 92 22.27 -3.00 7.62
N GLY A 93 23.37 -2.25 7.59
CA GLY A 93 23.35 -0.84 7.18
C GLY A 93 22.30 0.00 7.91
N ALA A 94 21.44 0.69 7.14
CA ALA A 94 20.42 1.59 7.67
C ALA A 94 19.33 0.87 8.48
N SER A 95 18.88 -0.31 8.06
CA SER A 95 17.86 -1.07 8.79
C SER A 95 18.36 -1.48 10.18
N ARG A 96 19.64 -1.82 10.31
CA ARG A 96 20.25 -2.15 11.60
C ARG A 96 20.17 -0.99 12.59
N GLN A 97 20.44 0.23 12.10
CA GLN A 97 20.39 1.42 12.93
C GLN A 97 18.95 1.72 13.36
N ALA A 98 18.02 1.75 12.41
CA ALA A 98 16.60 2.03 12.67
C ALA A 98 15.97 1.01 13.63
N VAL A 99 16.30 -0.28 13.48
CA VAL A 99 15.86 -1.33 14.40
C VAL A 99 16.39 -1.08 15.81
N ARG A 100 17.67 -0.72 15.97
CA ARG A 100 18.26 -0.40 17.28
C ARG A 100 17.63 0.83 17.92
N ASP A 101 17.41 1.87 17.13
CA ASP A 101 16.80 3.12 17.60
C ASP A 101 15.35 2.91 18.05
N PHE A 102 14.60 2.06 17.34
CA PHE A 102 13.22 1.75 17.71
C PHE A 102 13.12 0.76 18.88
N ALA A 103 13.78 -0.40 18.78
CA ALA A 103 13.59 -1.51 19.71
C ALA A 103 14.31 -1.28 21.05
N GLY A 104 15.39 -0.49 21.05
CA GLY A 104 16.26 -0.28 22.20
C GLY A 104 17.13 -1.50 22.55
N PRO A 105 17.94 -1.40 23.62
CA PRO A 105 18.96 -2.41 23.96
C PRO A 105 18.38 -3.76 24.42
N ALA A 106 17.16 -3.77 24.96
CA ALA A 106 16.44 -4.98 25.39
C ALA A 106 15.31 -5.36 24.41
N GLY A 107 15.33 -4.79 23.20
CA GLY A 107 14.37 -5.08 22.16
C GLY A 107 14.59 -6.43 21.50
N SER A 108 13.60 -6.88 20.74
CA SER A 108 13.66 -8.08 19.91
C SER A 108 13.43 -7.70 18.45
N VAL A 109 14.02 -8.47 17.54
CA VAL A 109 13.96 -8.22 16.11
C VAL A 109 13.55 -9.51 15.43
N PHE A 110 12.67 -9.40 14.45
CA PHE A 110 12.24 -10.53 13.64
C PHE A 110 12.33 -10.17 12.17
N GLU A 111 12.73 -11.11 11.33
CA GLU A 111 12.68 -11.00 9.89
C GLU A 111 11.32 -11.50 9.38
N ARG A 112 10.75 -10.80 8.41
CA ARG A 112 9.53 -11.19 7.71
C ARG A 112 9.73 -11.05 6.21
N SER A 113 9.36 -12.10 5.47
CA SER A 113 9.23 -12.00 4.01
C SER A 113 7.86 -11.43 3.64
N VAL A 114 7.85 -10.61 2.60
CA VAL A 114 6.65 -10.14 1.92
C VAL A 114 6.75 -10.58 0.47
N LEU A 115 5.74 -11.34 0.00
CA LEU A 115 5.66 -11.71 -1.40
C LEU A 115 5.11 -10.52 -2.19
N VAL A 116 5.84 -10.11 -3.22
CA VAL A 116 5.52 -8.98 -4.09
C VAL A 116 5.36 -9.48 -5.51
N LYS A 117 4.24 -9.15 -6.14
CA LYS A 117 4.10 -9.12 -7.59
C LYS A 117 4.32 -7.70 -8.06
N ARG A 118 5.40 -7.50 -8.81
CA ARG A 118 5.74 -6.22 -9.42
C ARG A 118 4.75 -5.90 -10.54
N HIS A 119 4.58 -4.61 -10.84
CA HIS A 119 3.73 -4.15 -11.95
C HIS A 119 4.07 -4.80 -13.32
N ASN A 120 5.33 -5.25 -13.52
CA ASN A 120 5.76 -5.95 -14.73
C ASN A 120 5.51 -7.47 -14.70
N GLY A 121 4.83 -7.97 -13.67
CA GLY A 121 4.55 -9.40 -13.45
C GLY A 121 5.66 -10.18 -12.75
N ALA A 122 6.82 -9.58 -12.47
CA ALA A 122 7.90 -10.28 -11.78
C ALA A 122 7.53 -10.53 -10.30
N LEU A 123 7.87 -11.73 -9.80
CA LEU A 123 7.72 -12.07 -8.40
C LEU A 123 9.01 -11.84 -7.62
N GLU A 124 8.90 -11.30 -6.42
CA GLU A 124 10.01 -11.04 -5.51
C GLU A 124 9.59 -11.26 -4.06
N LEU A 125 10.47 -11.87 -3.27
CA LEU A 125 10.39 -11.79 -1.82
C LEU A 125 11.22 -10.60 -1.35
N ILE A 126 10.57 -9.63 -0.70
CA ILE A 126 11.27 -8.55 0.00
C ILE A 126 11.32 -8.86 1.48
N THR A 127 12.42 -8.44 2.12
CA THR A 127 12.61 -8.60 3.56
C THR A 127 12.22 -7.30 4.27
N LEU A 128 11.33 -7.43 5.26
CA LEU A 128 11.06 -6.42 6.27
C LEU A 128 11.48 -6.94 7.64
N TYR A 129 11.77 -6.04 8.56
CA TYR A 129 12.04 -6.38 9.95
C TYR A 129 10.90 -5.93 10.84
N VAL A 130 10.49 -6.75 11.79
CA VAL A 130 9.61 -6.38 12.88
C VAL A 130 10.48 -6.07 14.09
N ALA A 131 10.65 -4.79 14.39
CA ALA A 131 11.36 -4.31 15.57
C ALA A 131 10.37 -4.22 16.73
N ARG A 132 10.66 -4.84 17.87
CA ARG A 132 9.77 -4.87 19.02
C ARG A 132 10.48 -4.43 20.29
N THR A 133 9.93 -3.43 20.96
CA THR A 133 10.44 -2.94 22.25
C THR A 133 10.22 -3.97 23.37
N SER A 134 10.87 -3.79 24.52
CA SER A 134 10.62 -4.59 25.71
C SER A 134 9.18 -4.47 26.22
N GLY A 135 8.53 -3.33 25.95
CA GLY A 135 7.10 -3.08 26.20
C GLY A 135 6.15 -3.73 25.18
N LYS A 136 6.66 -4.57 24.26
CA LYS A 136 5.92 -5.27 23.19
C LYS A 136 5.30 -4.36 22.13
N VAL A 137 5.68 -3.09 22.07
CA VAL A 137 5.31 -2.20 20.95
C VAL A 137 6.16 -2.60 19.75
N ALA A 138 5.53 -2.80 18.59
CA ALA A 138 6.19 -3.24 17.38
C ALA A 138 6.09 -2.19 16.26
N ALA A 139 7.10 -2.14 15.40
CA ALA A 139 7.09 -1.40 14.15
C ALA A 139 7.73 -2.24 13.04
N LEU A 140 7.32 -1.96 11.80
CA LEU A 140 8.08 -2.44 10.65
C LEU A 140 9.29 -1.56 10.39
N VAL A 141 10.37 -2.16 9.93
CA VAL A 141 11.56 -1.47 9.42
C VAL A 141 11.91 -2.07 8.05
N ASP A 142 12.06 -1.21 7.04
CA ASP A 142 12.44 -1.64 5.71
C ASP A 142 13.98 -1.74 5.53
N SER A 143 14.42 -2.25 4.37
CA SER A 143 15.84 -2.38 4.04
C SER A 143 16.57 -1.04 3.91
N ARG A 144 15.84 0.08 3.74
CA ARG A 144 16.38 1.45 3.71
C ARG A 144 16.41 2.12 5.09
N GLY A 145 15.98 1.41 6.14
CA GLY A 145 15.98 1.90 7.52
C GLY A 145 14.84 2.87 7.82
N ARG A 146 13.76 2.88 7.05
CA ARG A 146 12.54 3.60 7.43
C ARG A 146 11.66 2.73 8.30
N THR A 147 11.01 3.39 9.26
CA THR A 147 10.22 2.75 10.31
C THR A 147 8.75 3.09 10.14
N TYR A 148 7.87 2.09 10.30
CA TYR A 148 6.43 2.21 10.14
C TYR A 148 5.72 1.70 11.40
N PRO A 149 5.58 2.54 12.44
CA PRO A 149 4.98 2.15 13.71
C PRO A 149 3.48 1.87 13.63
N ALA A 150 2.79 2.37 12.60
CA ALA A 150 1.36 2.09 12.39
C ALA A 150 1.11 0.89 11.44
N GLY A 151 2.12 0.07 11.19
CA GLY A 151 1.98 -1.23 10.53
C GLY A 151 1.76 -1.14 9.02
N LEU A 152 0.83 -1.96 8.51
CA LEU A 152 0.68 -2.20 7.07
C LEU A 152 0.25 -0.96 6.30
N ASP A 153 -0.73 -0.21 6.80
CA ASP A 153 -1.19 0.98 6.11
C ASP A 153 -0.13 2.08 6.09
N ASP A 154 0.59 2.27 7.20
CA ASP A 154 1.71 3.21 7.28
C ASP A 154 2.84 2.85 6.30
N PHE A 155 3.21 1.57 6.24
CA PHE A 155 4.14 1.06 5.24
C PHE A 155 3.66 1.40 3.83
N ARG A 156 2.40 1.09 3.49
CA ARG A 156 1.84 1.35 2.17
C ARG A 156 1.79 2.84 1.82
N HIS A 157 1.64 3.74 2.78
CA HIS A 157 1.60 5.19 2.50
C HIS A 157 2.98 5.82 2.32
N HIS A 158 3.99 5.30 3.00
CA HIS A 158 5.26 6.02 3.14
C HIS A 158 6.48 5.26 2.61
N ASN A 159 6.33 4.01 2.16
CA ASN A 159 7.43 3.29 1.53
C ASN A 159 7.77 3.85 0.13
N ASP A 160 9.02 3.68 -0.29
CA ASP A 160 9.57 4.01 -1.62
C ASP A 160 10.10 2.75 -2.32
N LEU A 161 9.79 1.57 -1.77
CA LEU A 161 10.24 0.26 -2.25
C LEU A 161 9.29 -0.33 -3.29
N LEU A 162 8.02 0.04 -3.20
CA LEU A 162 6.92 -0.51 -3.97
C LEU A 162 6.22 0.61 -4.73
N LEU A 163 5.74 0.27 -5.91
CA LEU A 163 4.89 1.15 -6.71
C LEU A 163 3.40 0.92 -6.34
N PRO A 164 2.52 1.87 -6.69
CA PRO A 164 1.09 1.68 -6.46
C PRO A 164 0.49 0.45 -7.16
N ASP A 165 1.05 0.08 -8.30
CA ASP A 165 0.59 -1.07 -9.09
C ASP A 165 1.26 -2.40 -8.67
N ASP A 166 2.22 -2.37 -7.75
CA ASP A 166 2.74 -3.60 -7.14
C ASP A 166 1.67 -4.19 -6.22
N VAL A 167 1.54 -5.51 -6.17
CA VAL A 167 0.64 -6.22 -5.26
C VAL A 167 1.47 -6.99 -4.24
N ILE A 168 1.15 -6.85 -2.96
CA ILE A 168 1.83 -7.56 -1.89
C ILE A 168 0.90 -8.53 -1.18
N LEU A 169 1.43 -9.69 -0.84
CA LEU A 169 0.79 -10.70 0.00
C LEU A 169 1.43 -10.70 1.38
N VAL A 170 0.65 -10.35 2.40
CA VAL A 170 1.14 -10.11 3.76
C VAL A 170 0.07 -10.44 4.81
N PRO A 171 0.45 -10.69 6.08
CA PRO A 171 -0.51 -10.66 7.18
C PRO A 171 -1.15 -9.27 7.31
N ALA A 172 -2.46 -9.22 7.60
CA ALA A 172 -3.19 -7.98 7.81
C ALA A 172 -2.62 -7.19 9.00
N ASP A 173 -2.28 -7.90 10.08
CA ASP A 173 -1.41 -7.40 11.14
C ASP A 173 0.03 -7.80 10.83
N ILE A 174 0.67 -7.02 9.96
CA ILE A 174 2.03 -7.27 9.48
C ILE A 174 3.09 -7.14 10.59
N THR A 175 2.74 -6.57 11.75
CA THR A 175 3.62 -6.48 12.93
C THR A 175 3.43 -7.62 13.92
N SER A 176 2.44 -8.49 13.72
CA SER A 176 2.19 -9.61 14.63
C SER A 176 3.33 -10.64 14.58
N VAL A 177 3.69 -11.19 15.74
CA VAL A 177 4.72 -12.24 15.88
C VAL A 177 4.07 -13.43 16.60
N PRO A 178 4.02 -14.64 15.98
CA PRO A 178 4.79 -15.06 14.82
C PRO A 178 4.21 -14.67 13.45
N GLY A 179 3.04 -14.02 13.37
CA GLY A 179 2.39 -13.70 12.08
C GLY A 179 1.01 -14.32 11.91
N GLU A 180 0.34 -14.62 13.01
CA GLU A 180 -0.99 -15.21 12.98
C GLU A 180 -2.03 -14.22 12.44
N GLY A 181 -3.11 -14.78 11.88
CA GLY A 181 -4.29 -14.03 11.47
C GLY A 181 -4.56 -14.04 9.97
N LYS A 182 -5.39 -13.07 9.55
CA LYS A 182 -5.84 -12.95 8.16
C LYS A 182 -4.68 -12.51 7.27
N VAL A 183 -4.45 -13.24 6.19
CA VAL A 183 -3.55 -12.82 5.10
C VAL A 183 -4.34 -12.04 4.06
N VAL A 184 -3.76 -10.95 3.55
CA VAL A 184 -4.38 -10.07 2.56
C VAL A 184 -3.45 -9.85 1.37
N ALA A 185 -4.07 -9.70 0.19
CA ALA A 185 -3.42 -9.15 -0.99
C ALA A 185 -3.84 -7.69 -1.13
N VAL A 186 -2.88 -6.77 -1.08
CA VAL A 186 -3.11 -5.32 -1.13
C VAL A 186 -2.13 -4.66 -2.09
N SER A 187 -2.45 -3.46 -2.55
CA SER A 187 -1.47 -2.64 -3.30
C SER A 187 -0.28 -2.30 -2.39
N GLY A 188 0.93 -2.36 -2.97
CA GLY A 188 2.21 -2.13 -2.29
C GLY A 188 2.44 -0.67 -1.89
N HIS A 189 1.82 0.28 -2.58
CA HIS A 189 1.88 1.69 -2.23
C HIS A 189 0.52 2.38 -2.45
N THR A 190 0.00 3.08 -1.46
CA THR A 190 -1.20 3.89 -1.70
C THR A 190 -0.80 5.13 -2.50
N ALA A 191 -1.41 5.34 -3.67
CA ALA A 191 -1.22 6.56 -4.41
C ALA A 191 -1.49 7.76 -3.49
N MET A 192 -0.56 8.71 -3.46
CA MET A 192 -0.68 9.92 -2.65
C MET A 192 -2.00 10.62 -3.01
N ASN A 193 -2.91 10.79 -2.05
CA ASN A 193 -4.19 11.45 -2.29
C ASN A 193 -3.95 12.96 -2.46
N TRP A 194 -3.54 13.40 -3.67
CA TRP A 194 -3.49 14.82 -4.08
C TRP A 194 -4.89 15.45 -4.18
N GLN A 195 -5.94 14.64 -4.00
CA GLN A 195 -7.35 15.01 -4.18
C GLN A 195 -7.84 16.18 -3.30
N PRO A 196 -7.46 16.34 -2.02
CA PRO A 196 -7.92 17.48 -1.22
C PRO A 196 -7.47 18.81 -1.84
N TRP A 197 -6.26 18.83 -2.41
CA TRP A 197 -5.72 20.01 -3.10
C TRP A 197 -6.47 20.29 -4.40
N LEU A 198 -6.69 19.28 -5.23
CA LEU A 198 -7.41 19.43 -6.52
C LEU A 198 -8.87 19.86 -6.33
N ILE A 199 -9.57 19.29 -5.34
CA ILE A 199 -10.93 19.69 -5.00
C ILE A 199 -10.93 21.13 -4.46
N GLY A 200 -10.01 21.45 -3.55
CA GLY A 200 -9.85 22.80 -2.99
C GLY A 200 -9.62 23.86 -4.08
N THR A 201 -8.72 23.60 -5.04
CA THR A 201 -8.45 24.54 -6.15
C THR A 201 -9.64 24.68 -7.07
N THR A 202 -10.34 23.59 -7.38
CA THR A 202 -11.50 23.62 -8.31
C THR A 202 -12.65 24.44 -7.71
N VAL A 203 -12.96 24.22 -6.43
CA VAL A 203 -13.99 24.99 -5.71
C VAL A 203 -13.60 26.47 -5.65
N ALA A 204 -12.33 26.78 -5.32
CA ALA A 204 -11.86 28.15 -5.25
C ALA A 204 -11.99 28.89 -6.60
N VAL A 205 -11.61 28.25 -7.71
CA VAL A 205 -11.74 28.82 -9.07
C VAL A 205 -13.19 29.06 -9.44
N LEU A 206 -14.09 28.13 -9.14
CA LEU A 206 -15.52 28.29 -9.41
C LEU A 206 -16.13 29.44 -8.61
N VAL A 207 -15.79 29.56 -7.33
CA VAL A 207 -16.25 30.64 -6.46
C VAL A 207 -15.72 31.99 -6.94
N LEU A 208 -14.42 32.08 -7.28
CA LEU A 208 -13.84 33.31 -7.82
C LEU A 208 -14.49 33.71 -9.15
N GLY A 209 -14.66 32.75 -10.06
CA GLY A 209 -15.30 32.97 -11.36
C GLY A 209 -16.73 33.48 -11.21
N ALA A 210 -17.51 32.88 -10.30
CA ALA A 210 -18.88 33.32 -10.00
C ALA A 210 -18.91 34.74 -9.39
N ALA A 211 -17.99 35.06 -8.48
CA ALA A 211 -17.89 36.39 -7.87
C ALA A 211 -17.53 37.47 -8.90
N ILE A 212 -16.56 37.19 -9.78
CA ILE A 212 -16.15 38.09 -10.87
C ILE A 212 -17.31 38.28 -11.85
N GLY A 213 -17.96 37.20 -12.27
CA GLY A 213 -19.13 37.25 -13.16
C GLY A 213 -20.29 38.06 -12.58
N ALA A 214 -20.63 37.85 -11.31
CA ALA A 214 -21.67 38.60 -10.61
C ALA A 214 -21.34 40.10 -10.50
N ARG A 215 -20.07 40.44 -10.23
CA ARG A 215 -19.61 41.83 -10.17
C ARG A 215 -19.68 42.51 -11.55
N ALA A 216 -19.29 41.81 -12.61
CA ALA A 216 -19.38 42.32 -13.97
C ALA A 216 -20.84 42.52 -14.41
N ALA A 217 -21.73 41.58 -14.09
CA ALA A 217 -23.16 41.68 -14.41
C ALA A 217 -23.84 42.87 -13.70
N ARG A 218 -23.50 43.13 -12.43
CA ARG A 218 -24.01 44.29 -11.67
C ARG A 218 -23.56 45.63 -12.23
N ARG A 219 -22.34 45.70 -12.79
CA ARG A 219 -21.84 46.94 -13.43
C ARG A 219 -22.60 47.26 -14.71
N ARG A 220 -22.87 46.25 -15.54
CA ARG A 220 -23.62 46.43 -16.80
C ARG A 220 -25.08 46.82 -16.60
N THR A 221 -25.70 46.43 -15.49
CA THR A 221 -27.09 46.81 -15.18
C THR A 221 -27.23 48.23 -14.64
N ALA A 222 -26.15 48.81 -14.10
CA ALA A 222 -26.15 50.20 -13.64
C ALA A 222 -26.02 51.22 -14.79
N GLU A 223 -25.49 50.82 -15.95
CA GLU A 223 -25.32 51.70 -17.12
C GLU A 223 -26.56 51.78 -18.04
N VAL A 224 -27.61 50.97 -17.80
CA VAL A 224 -28.77 50.84 -18.72
C VAL A 224 -30.04 51.54 -18.20
N ARG A 225 -29.97 52.34 -17.14
CA ARG A 225 -31.09 53.20 -16.73
C ARG A 225 -30.74 54.68 -16.96
N PRO A 226 -31.25 55.32 -18.04
CA PRO A 226 -31.37 56.77 -18.09
C PRO A 226 -32.41 57.28 -17.09
#